data_AF-A0A8U0NK75-F1
#
_entry.id   AF-A0A8U0NK75-F1
#
_cell.length_a   1.000
_cell.length_b   1.000
_cell.length_c   1.000
_cell.angle_alpha   90.00
_cell.angle_beta   90.00
_cell.angle_gamma   90.00
#
_symmetry.space_group_name_H-M   'P 1'
#
loop_
_entity.id
_entity.type
_entity.pdbx_description
1 polymer ?
#
loop_
_entity_poly.entity_id
_entity_poly.type
_entity_poly.pdbx_seq_one_letter_code
_entity_poly.pdbx_strand_id
1 'polypeptide(L)'
;MSGPQTPEPALGIQGDAPTGARDEDAADGIQHSHRMLSFSDALLSIIATVMILPVTHTEISPEQFDKSIQKLLATRIAVYLMTFLIVTVAWAAHTRLFQVVGKIDDTLALLNLACMMTITFLPFTFSLMVTFPEVPLGIFLFCMCVITIGAVQSYLLMATVIFLPYVSKVSSWCKGRLVGPQEPPAHSMEFFTFDLHEPLSKERVEAFSDGVYAIVATLLILDICEDNVPDPRDVKEKFHGSLVAALSVYGPHFLAYFGSFATVGLLWFAHHSLFLHIRKATQSMGLLNTLSLAFVGGLPLAYQQTSAFVRQPHDELESVRVSCAIIFLASIFQFAIWTTALLHEGETLQPSARFGGREHAFMFAKLALYPCASLLAFASTCFLSRFSTAIFHLMQIAVPFAFLLLRLLVRLGLALLCAMRGLAQPATQAEEDAHAPLLPAAC
;
A
#
# COMPACT_ATOMS: atom_id res chain seq x y z
N MET A 1 -41.69 68.59 -9.95
CA MET A 1 -40.88 67.37 -10.20
C MET A 1 -39.75 67.37 -9.19
N SER A 2 -40.04 66.77 -8.04
CA SER A 2 -39.18 66.58 -6.86
C SER A 2 -38.05 65.60 -7.19
N GLY A 3 -36.80 65.71 -6.74
CA GLY A 3 -36.15 66.58 -5.76
C GLY A 3 -34.61 66.35 -5.83
N PRO A 4 -33.81 67.04 -4.99
CA PRO A 4 -32.45 67.50 -5.32
C PRO A 4 -31.30 66.81 -4.57
N GLN A 5 -30.06 67.19 -4.92
CA GLN A 5 -28.79 66.78 -4.29
C GLN A 5 -28.53 67.42 -2.89
N THR A 6 -27.96 66.61 -1.97
CA THR A 6 -27.07 66.91 -0.78
C THR A 6 -27.65 67.72 0.41
N PRO A 7 -27.14 67.71 1.68
CA PRO A 7 -25.92 67.12 2.31
C PRO A 7 -26.11 66.40 3.70
N GLU A 8 -25.01 66.00 4.36
CA GLU A 8 -24.73 65.35 5.69
C GLU A 8 -25.49 65.86 6.95
N PRO A 9 -25.60 65.09 8.10
CA PRO A 9 -24.53 65.08 9.14
C PRO A 9 -24.40 63.87 10.14
N ALA A 10 -23.15 63.65 10.58
CA ALA A 10 -22.60 63.36 11.93
C ALA A 10 -23.24 62.40 13.00
N LEU A 11 -22.35 61.49 13.47
CA LEU A 11 -22.06 61.03 14.86
C LEU A 11 -22.95 59.99 15.58
N GLY A 12 -22.38 58.81 15.79
CA GLY A 12 -22.83 57.77 16.73
C GLY A 12 -21.72 56.78 17.11
N ILE A 13 -20.88 57.20 18.07
CA ILE A 13 -20.26 56.43 19.17
C ILE A 13 -19.78 54.97 18.91
N GLN A 14 -18.44 54.85 18.92
CA GLN A 14 -17.61 53.92 19.72
C GLN A 14 -17.76 52.40 19.55
N GLY A 15 -16.67 51.78 19.09
CA GLY A 15 -16.44 50.34 19.13
C GLY A 15 -15.03 50.04 18.66
N ASP A 16 -14.07 50.09 19.58
CA ASP A 16 -12.65 49.81 19.36
C ASP A 16 -12.45 48.46 18.66
N ALA A 17 -11.68 48.48 17.56
CA ALA A 17 -11.14 47.27 16.97
C ALA A 17 -9.94 46.80 17.83
N PRO A 18 -9.85 45.52 18.24
CA PRO A 18 -8.60 45.01 18.76
C PRO A 18 -7.68 44.74 17.57
N THR A 19 -6.84 45.72 17.25
CA THR A 19 -5.52 45.49 16.65
C THR A 19 -4.69 44.70 17.66
N GLY A 20 -4.60 43.38 17.48
CA GLY A 20 -3.74 42.55 18.31
C GLY A 20 -4.19 41.09 18.39
N ALA A 21 -4.09 40.35 17.29
CA ALA A 21 -4.19 38.87 17.30
C ALA A 21 -3.68 38.24 15.99
N ARG A 22 -2.62 38.79 15.36
CA ARG A 22 -2.06 38.19 14.14
C ARG A 22 -0.54 37.99 14.11
N ASP A 23 0.20 38.39 15.14
CA ASP A 23 1.67 38.28 15.16
C ASP A 23 2.22 37.74 16.50
N GLU A 24 1.52 36.82 17.17
CA GLU A 24 2.10 36.09 18.34
C GLU A 24 2.40 34.61 18.08
N ASP A 25 1.90 34.02 16.99
CA ASP A 25 2.23 32.63 16.60
C ASP A 25 3.51 32.51 15.76
N ALA A 26 4.17 33.62 15.42
CA ALA A 26 5.40 33.61 14.62
C ALA A 26 6.70 33.43 15.45
N ALA A 27 6.59 33.29 16.78
CA ALA A 27 7.74 33.20 17.68
C ALA A 27 8.05 31.79 18.22
N ASP A 28 7.27 30.77 17.83
CA ASP A 28 7.51 29.38 18.21
C ASP A 28 7.72 28.57 16.93
N GLY A 29 8.92 28.04 16.69
CA GLY A 29 9.34 27.33 15.47
C GLY A 29 8.62 26.00 15.21
N ILE A 30 7.39 25.85 15.66
CA ILE A 30 6.60 24.63 15.66
C ILE A 30 5.92 24.46 14.30
N GLN A 31 6.47 23.61 13.45
CA GLN A 31 5.91 23.30 12.13
C GLN A 31 5.03 22.04 12.15
N HIS A 32 4.03 22.00 11.26
CA HIS A 32 3.21 20.81 11.05
C HIS A 32 4.06 19.66 10.46
N SER A 33 4.05 18.51 11.13
CA SER A 33 4.85 17.33 10.79
C SER A 33 4.46 16.63 9.49
N HIS A 34 3.24 16.87 8.99
CA HIS A 34 2.62 16.12 7.91
C HIS A 34 3.53 15.99 6.67
N ARG A 35 4.05 17.10 6.15
CA ARG A 35 4.87 17.09 4.92
C ARG A 35 6.17 16.31 5.08
N MET A 36 6.81 16.41 6.25
CA MET A 36 8.03 15.67 6.56
C MET A 36 7.75 14.16 6.64
N LEU A 37 6.63 13.78 7.25
CA LEU A 37 6.21 12.38 7.35
C LEU A 37 5.86 11.78 5.99
N SER A 38 5.13 12.51 5.14
CA SER A 38 4.85 12.08 3.76
C SER A 38 6.13 11.92 2.94
N PHE A 39 7.13 12.80 3.15
CA PHE A 39 8.45 12.65 2.52
C PHE A 39 9.16 11.37 2.99
N SER A 40 9.19 11.10 4.30
CA SER A 40 9.77 9.87 4.84
C SER A 40 9.04 8.63 4.29
N ASP A 41 7.70 8.63 4.20
CA ASP A 41 6.92 7.51 3.65
C ASP A 41 7.23 7.24 2.18
N ALA A 42 7.32 8.31 1.37
CA ALA A 42 7.68 8.21 -0.03
C ALA A 42 9.10 7.65 -0.20
N LEU A 43 10.07 8.17 0.56
CA LEU A 43 11.45 7.72 0.47
C LEU A 43 11.60 6.25 0.91
N LEU A 44 10.95 5.84 1.99
CA LEU A 44 11.02 4.48 2.51
C LEU A 44 10.33 3.46 1.59
N SER A 45 9.18 3.82 0.99
CA SER A 45 8.50 2.97 0.01
C SER A 45 9.32 2.79 -1.27
N ILE A 46 9.99 3.85 -1.75
CA ILE A 46 10.94 3.76 -2.86
C ILE A 46 12.07 2.79 -2.51
N ILE A 47 12.74 3.00 -1.39
CA ILE A 47 13.89 2.18 -0.96
C ILE A 47 13.49 0.71 -0.78
N ALA A 48 12.33 0.43 -0.19
CA ALA A 48 11.83 -0.93 -0.05
C ALA A 48 11.60 -1.60 -1.41
N THR A 49 11.02 -0.87 -2.36
CA THR A 49 10.60 -1.43 -3.66
C THR A 49 11.78 -1.64 -4.60
N VAL A 50 12.76 -0.73 -4.64
CA VAL A 50 13.94 -0.86 -5.53
C VAL A 50 14.84 -2.04 -5.15
N MET A 51 14.63 -2.69 -4.00
CA MET A 51 15.33 -3.92 -3.61
C MET A 51 15.02 -5.09 -4.56
N ILE A 52 13.99 -4.97 -5.41
CA ILE A 52 13.69 -5.97 -6.43
C ILE A 52 14.69 -5.94 -7.60
N LEU A 53 15.39 -4.82 -7.83
CA LEU A 53 16.26 -4.64 -9.01
C LEU A 53 17.37 -5.71 -9.12
N PRO A 54 18.12 -6.05 -8.06
CA PRO A 54 19.11 -7.12 -8.14
C PRO A 54 18.51 -8.50 -8.50
N VAL A 55 17.21 -8.71 -8.24
CA VAL A 55 16.49 -9.92 -8.61
C VAL A 55 16.15 -9.89 -10.11
N THR A 56 15.62 -8.77 -10.62
CA THR A 56 15.24 -8.60 -12.04
C THR A 56 16.43 -8.63 -12.98
N HIS A 57 17.60 -8.10 -12.58
CA HIS A 57 18.83 -8.15 -13.37
C HIS A 57 19.56 -9.50 -13.32
N THR A 58 18.91 -10.57 -12.83
CA THR A 58 19.53 -11.90 -12.84
C THR A 58 19.41 -12.50 -14.24
N GLU A 59 20.48 -12.39 -15.04
CA GLU A 59 20.53 -13.01 -16.36
C GLU A 59 20.49 -14.55 -16.25
N ILE A 60 19.44 -15.16 -16.79
CA ILE A 60 19.32 -16.62 -16.91
C ILE A 60 19.67 -16.99 -18.35
N SER A 61 20.89 -17.48 -18.57
CA SER A 61 21.26 -18.05 -19.87
C SER A 61 20.70 -19.48 -20.00
N PRO A 62 20.00 -19.82 -21.10
CA PRO A 62 19.31 -21.10 -21.26
C PRO A 62 20.25 -22.31 -21.30
N GLU A 63 21.54 -22.12 -21.61
CA GLU A 63 22.54 -23.20 -21.68
C GLU A 63 23.00 -23.71 -20.31
N GLN A 64 22.60 -23.06 -19.21
CA GLN A 64 23.06 -23.36 -17.84
C GLN A 64 21.91 -23.44 -16.84
N PHE A 65 20.80 -24.11 -17.18
CA PHE A 65 19.72 -24.44 -16.24
C PHE A 65 20.17 -25.51 -15.22
N ASP A 66 21.17 -25.19 -14.42
CA ASP A 66 21.70 -26.02 -13.35
C ASP A 66 20.96 -25.69 -12.04
N LYS A 67 20.88 -26.67 -11.12
CA LYS A 67 20.28 -26.49 -9.78
C LYS A 67 20.88 -25.31 -9.01
N SER A 68 22.11 -24.94 -9.36
CA SER A 68 22.82 -23.76 -8.84
C SER A 68 22.11 -22.44 -9.14
N ILE A 69 21.63 -22.22 -10.37
CA ILE A 69 20.96 -20.97 -10.77
C ILE A 69 19.59 -20.84 -10.09
N GLN A 70 18.83 -21.93 -10.01
CA GLN A 70 17.54 -21.93 -9.30
C GLN A 70 17.72 -21.59 -7.81
N LYS A 71 18.75 -22.16 -7.17
CA LYS A 71 19.09 -21.84 -5.77
C LYS A 71 19.52 -20.38 -5.62
N LEU A 72 20.28 -19.84 -6.58
CA LEU A 72 20.69 -18.43 -6.58
C LEU A 72 19.48 -17.49 -6.70
N LEU A 73 18.57 -17.73 -7.64
CA LEU A 73 17.36 -16.91 -7.82
C LEU A 73 16.47 -16.96 -6.57
N ALA A 74 16.24 -18.15 -6.01
CA ALA A 74 15.49 -18.31 -4.77
C ALA A 74 16.14 -17.56 -3.60
N THR A 75 17.47 -17.59 -3.51
CA THR A 75 18.22 -16.82 -2.51
C THR A 75 18.02 -15.33 -2.71
N ARG A 76 18.14 -14.81 -3.94
CA ARG A 76 17.91 -13.38 -4.23
C ARG A 76 16.49 -12.93 -3.88
N ILE A 77 15.47 -13.73 -4.22
CA ILE A 77 14.06 -13.46 -3.85
C ILE A 77 13.90 -13.44 -2.33
N ALA A 78 14.49 -14.40 -1.62
CA ALA A 78 14.41 -14.46 -0.16
C ALA A 78 15.04 -13.22 0.49
N VAL A 79 16.20 -12.76 -0.02
CA VAL A 79 16.83 -11.56 0.53
C VAL A 79 16.08 -10.29 0.15
N TYR A 80 15.47 -10.21 -1.05
CA TYR A 80 14.53 -9.14 -1.39
C TYR A 80 13.39 -9.06 -0.36
N LEU A 81 12.72 -10.18 -0.07
CA LEU A 81 11.64 -10.21 0.92
C LEU A 81 12.13 -9.79 2.32
N MET A 82 13.29 -10.27 2.75
CA MET A 82 13.86 -9.92 4.04
C MET A 82 14.20 -8.43 4.14
N THR A 83 14.81 -7.85 3.09
CA THR A 83 15.18 -6.43 3.07
C THR A 83 13.95 -5.53 2.99
N PHE A 84 12.93 -5.88 2.20
CA PHE A 84 11.64 -5.19 2.19
C PHE A 84 11.01 -5.16 3.59
N LEU A 85 11.01 -6.30 4.28
CA LEU A 85 10.49 -6.40 5.65
C LEU A 85 11.29 -5.54 6.63
N ILE A 86 12.63 -5.54 6.55
CA ILE A 86 13.49 -4.71 7.41
C ILE A 86 13.20 -3.22 7.23
N VAL A 87 13.09 -2.75 5.99
CA VAL A 87 12.75 -1.34 5.71
C VAL A 87 11.36 -1.02 6.24
N THR A 88 10.40 -1.93 6.08
CA THR A 88 9.03 -1.73 6.58
C THR A 88 8.96 -1.73 8.12
N VAL A 89 9.77 -2.54 8.80
CA VAL A 89 9.91 -2.49 10.26
C VAL A 89 10.51 -1.15 10.71
N ALA A 90 11.55 -0.67 10.02
CA ALA A 90 12.14 0.64 10.31
C ALA A 90 11.13 1.78 10.08
N TRP A 91 10.32 1.70 9.02
CA TRP A 91 9.21 2.59 8.75
C TRP A 91 8.14 2.54 9.85
N ALA A 92 7.75 1.35 10.30
CA ALA A 92 6.77 1.18 11.37
C ALA A 92 7.30 1.76 12.71
N ALA A 93 8.57 1.53 13.04
CA ALA A 93 9.20 2.15 14.21
C ALA A 93 9.21 3.68 14.09
N HIS A 94 9.53 4.21 12.91
CA HIS A 94 9.49 5.64 12.63
C HIS A 94 8.06 6.21 12.72
N THR A 95 7.03 5.50 12.24
CA THR A 95 5.64 5.99 12.35
C THR A 95 5.22 6.09 13.82
N ARG A 96 5.55 5.09 14.64
CA ARG A 96 5.31 5.10 16.09
C ARG A 96 6.02 6.24 16.81
N LEU A 97 7.30 6.43 16.51
CA LEU A 97 8.07 7.52 17.09
C LEU A 97 7.38 8.88 16.85
N PHE A 98 7.00 9.17 15.62
CA PHE A 98 6.39 10.46 15.27
C PHE A 98 4.91 10.61 15.64
N GLN A 99 4.19 9.52 15.92
CA GLN A 99 2.89 9.59 16.60
C GLN A 99 3.04 10.19 18.01
N VAL A 100 4.13 9.88 18.71
CA VAL A 100 4.41 10.42 20.05
C VAL A 100 4.95 11.85 19.99
N VAL A 101 5.83 12.17 19.03
CA VAL A 101 6.45 13.51 18.97
C VAL A 101 5.42 14.61 18.70
N GLY A 102 4.44 14.37 17.82
CA GLY A 102 3.35 15.30 17.50
C GLY A 102 3.79 16.59 16.77
N LYS A 103 4.63 17.41 17.42
CA LYS A 103 5.18 18.68 16.95
C LYS A 103 6.66 18.54 16.57
N ILE A 104 7.09 19.22 15.50
CA ILE A 104 8.46 19.13 14.98
C ILE A 104 9.15 20.49 15.07
N ASP A 105 10.43 20.44 15.42
CA ASP A 105 11.38 21.54 15.42
C ASP A 105 12.51 21.26 14.40
N ASP A 106 13.27 22.27 13.98
CA ASP A 106 14.25 22.17 12.89
C ASP A 106 15.35 21.12 13.17
N THR A 107 15.78 21.03 14.43
CA THR A 107 16.77 20.02 14.86
C THR A 107 16.24 18.59 14.67
N LEU A 108 14.95 18.38 14.96
CA LEU A 108 14.31 17.07 14.80
C LEU A 108 14.14 16.72 13.32
N ALA A 109 13.83 17.71 12.48
CA ALA A 109 13.76 17.52 11.03
C ALA A 109 15.13 17.14 10.43
N LEU A 110 16.22 17.78 10.87
CA LEU A 110 17.58 17.41 10.46
C LEU A 110 17.97 16.00 10.91
N LEU A 111 17.61 15.62 12.14
CA LEU A 111 17.86 14.28 12.65
C LEU A 111 17.03 13.21 11.93
N ASN A 112 15.78 13.52 11.56
CA ASN A 112 14.98 12.69 10.67
C ASN A 112 15.67 12.52 9.31
N LEU A 113 16.19 13.61 8.72
CA LEU A 113 16.89 13.55 7.44
C LEU A 113 18.16 12.68 7.53
N ALA A 114 18.92 12.77 8.62
CA ALA A 114 20.07 11.90 8.88
C ALA A 114 19.65 10.42 9.02
N CYS A 115 18.52 10.14 9.65
CA CYS A 115 17.92 8.80 9.71
C CYS A 115 17.58 8.30 8.29
N MET A 116 16.89 9.10 7.50
CA MET A 116 16.54 8.76 6.11
C MET A 116 17.78 8.50 5.25
N MET A 117 18.81 9.35 5.37
CA MET A 117 20.08 9.18 4.66
C MET A 117 20.74 7.82 4.99
N THR A 118 20.71 7.41 6.26
CA THR A 118 21.25 6.11 6.67
C THR A 118 20.44 4.95 6.06
N ILE A 119 19.11 5.06 6.04
CA ILE A 119 18.24 4.03 5.45
C ILE A 119 18.44 3.93 3.93
N THR A 120 18.65 5.04 3.23
CA THR A 120 18.91 5.03 1.78
C THR A 120 20.21 4.31 1.39
N PHE A 121 21.13 4.09 2.34
CA PHE A 121 22.37 3.35 2.07
C PHE A 121 22.19 1.82 2.12
N LEU A 122 21.07 1.31 2.66
CA LEU A 122 20.76 -0.12 2.69
C LEU A 122 20.79 -0.78 1.30
N PRO A 123 20.16 -0.23 0.24
CA PRO A 123 20.28 -0.74 -1.14
C PRO A 123 21.70 -1.07 -1.57
N PHE A 124 22.63 -0.15 -1.31
CA PHE A 124 24.02 -0.29 -1.71
C PHE A 124 24.70 -1.42 -0.94
N THR A 125 24.52 -1.49 0.37
CA THR A 125 25.08 -2.59 1.19
C THR A 125 24.54 -3.94 0.77
N PHE A 126 23.25 -4.00 0.38
CA PHE A 126 22.63 -5.20 -0.13
C PHE A 126 23.19 -5.63 -1.49
N SER A 127 23.33 -4.69 -2.42
CA SER A 127 23.99 -4.94 -3.71
C SER A 127 25.40 -5.50 -3.51
N LEU A 128 26.19 -4.93 -2.61
CA LEU A 128 27.54 -5.41 -2.30
C LEU A 128 27.54 -6.84 -1.74
N MET A 129 26.58 -7.17 -0.87
CA MET A 129 26.43 -8.52 -0.30
C MET A 129 26.04 -9.56 -1.36
N VAL A 130 25.22 -9.18 -2.35
CA VAL A 130 24.83 -10.08 -3.45
C VAL A 130 25.96 -10.27 -4.46
N THR A 131 26.74 -9.22 -4.75
CA THR A 131 27.86 -9.30 -5.70
C THR A 131 29.07 -10.05 -5.12
N PHE A 132 29.34 -9.91 -3.82
CA PHE A 132 30.49 -10.53 -3.14
C PHE A 132 30.06 -11.33 -1.90
N PRO A 133 29.33 -12.46 -2.07
CA PRO A 133 28.78 -13.22 -0.95
C PRO A 133 29.85 -13.84 -0.04
N GLU A 134 31.03 -14.15 -0.59
CA GLU A 134 32.15 -14.73 0.15
C GLU A 134 32.93 -13.68 0.98
N VAL A 135 32.76 -12.39 0.69
CA VAL A 135 33.48 -11.31 1.36
C VAL A 135 32.61 -10.73 2.48
N PRO A 136 33.06 -10.76 3.75
CA PRO A 136 32.23 -10.34 4.89
C PRO A 136 31.94 -8.83 4.94
N LEU A 137 32.55 -8.02 4.07
CA LEU A 137 32.41 -6.56 4.03
C LEU A 137 30.95 -6.13 3.81
N GLY A 138 30.22 -6.80 2.92
CA GLY A 138 28.81 -6.48 2.64
C GLY A 138 27.92 -6.67 3.87
N ILE A 139 28.06 -7.80 4.56
CA ILE A 139 27.33 -8.11 5.80
C ILE A 139 27.73 -7.12 6.91
N PHE A 140 29.02 -6.83 7.06
CA PHE A 140 29.50 -5.87 8.05
C PHE A 140 28.87 -4.49 7.85
N LEU A 141 28.91 -3.93 6.63
CA LEU A 141 28.32 -2.63 6.33
C LEU A 141 26.80 -2.62 6.53
N PHE A 142 26.11 -3.69 6.13
CA PHE A 142 24.67 -3.84 6.35
C PHE A 142 24.33 -3.79 7.85
N CYS A 143 25.04 -4.57 8.68
CA CYS A 143 24.85 -4.57 10.14
C CYS A 143 25.12 -3.19 10.76
N MET A 144 26.18 -2.50 10.32
CA MET A 144 26.50 -1.15 10.81
C MET A 144 25.40 -0.14 10.46
N CYS A 145 24.79 -0.25 9.27
CA CYS A 145 23.65 0.59 8.89
C CYS A 145 22.44 0.33 9.80
N VAL A 146 22.08 -0.94 10.01
CA VAL A 146 20.95 -1.32 10.89
C VAL A 146 21.16 -0.84 12.32
N ILE A 147 22.37 -0.99 12.87
CA ILE A 147 22.73 -0.49 14.20
C ILE A 147 22.61 1.04 14.25
N THR A 148 23.12 1.74 13.23
CA THR A 148 23.06 3.22 13.18
C THR A 148 21.61 3.71 13.10
N ILE A 149 20.76 3.06 12.29
CA ILE A 149 19.33 3.36 12.20
C ILE A 149 18.67 3.18 13.58
N GLY A 150 18.92 2.03 14.23
CA GLY A 150 18.39 1.74 15.56
C GLY A 150 18.88 2.74 16.62
N ALA A 151 20.15 3.13 16.57
CA ALA A 151 20.73 4.12 17.48
C ALA A 151 20.10 5.51 17.29
N VAL A 152 19.93 5.97 16.05
CA VAL A 152 19.29 7.26 15.75
C VAL A 152 17.83 7.26 16.19
N GLN A 153 17.07 6.19 15.89
CA GLN A 153 15.68 6.05 16.33
C GLN A 153 15.56 5.96 17.86
N SER A 154 16.47 5.25 18.53
CA SER A 154 16.51 5.15 19.98
C SER A 154 16.87 6.48 20.64
N TYR A 155 17.82 7.24 20.08
CA TYR A 155 18.15 8.58 20.56
C TYR A 155 16.97 9.54 20.39
N LEU A 156 16.28 9.50 19.25
CA LEU A 156 15.06 10.27 19.02
C LEU A 156 13.98 9.93 20.06
N LEU A 157 13.78 8.64 20.35
CA LEU A 157 12.83 8.17 21.36
C LEU A 157 13.24 8.60 22.78
N MET A 158 14.52 8.50 23.13
CA MET A 158 15.04 8.99 24.40
C MET A 158 14.85 10.50 24.54
N ALA A 159 15.14 11.27 23.49
CA ALA A 159 14.94 12.71 23.48
C ALA A 159 13.45 13.05 23.70
N THR A 160 12.53 12.36 23.04
CA THR A 160 11.09 12.62 23.23
C THR A 160 10.63 12.19 24.62
N VAL A 161 11.01 11.01 25.10
CA VAL A 161 10.61 10.49 26.43
C VAL A 161 11.24 11.28 27.59
N ILE A 162 12.46 11.80 27.46
CA ILE A 162 13.13 12.59 28.51
C ILE A 162 12.66 14.04 28.51
N PHE A 163 12.57 14.70 27.34
CA PHE A 163 12.24 16.13 27.30
C PHE A 163 10.75 16.40 27.52
N LEU A 164 9.84 15.55 27.03
CA LEU A 164 8.38 15.75 27.16
C LEU A 164 7.89 15.88 28.63
N PRO A 165 8.31 15.03 29.60
CA PRO A 165 7.91 15.18 31.00
C PRO A 165 8.59 16.37 31.71
N TYR A 166 9.76 16.81 31.25
CA TYR A 166 10.40 18.02 31.79
C TYR A 166 9.71 19.29 31.31
N VAL A 167 9.38 19.37 30.01
CA VAL A 167 8.63 20.48 29.43
C VAL A 167 7.21 20.54 30.02
N SER A 168 6.54 19.39 30.21
CA SER A 168 5.20 19.37 30.83
C SER A 168 5.23 19.87 32.28
N LYS A 169 6.22 19.47 33.08
CA LYS A 169 6.45 19.99 34.45
C LYS A 169 6.77 21.47 34.49
N VAL A 170 7.60 21.97 33.57
CA VAL A 170 7.93 23.41 33.51
C VAL A 170 6.70 24.21 33.09
N SER A 171 5.92 23.72 32.12
CA SER A 171 4.70 24.39 31.68
C SER A 171 3.64 24.43 32.78
N SER A 172 3.43 23.34 33.53
CA SER A 172 2.47 23.29 34.63
C SER A 172 2.92 24.14 35.82
N TRP A 173 4.23 24.19 36.08
CA TRP A 173 4.82 25.08 37.08
C TRP A 173 4.65 26.55 36.70
N CYS A 174 4.93 26.94 35.44
CA CYS A 174 4.70 28.30 34.96
C CYS A 174 3.21 28.68 34.99
N LYS A 175 2.32 27.77 34.57
CA LYS A 175 0.87 27.98 34.58
C LYS A 175 0.33 28.11 36.01
N GLY A 176 0.85 27.35 36.96
CA GLY A 176 0.54 27.46 38.39
C GLY A 176 1.05 28.78 39.02
N ARG A 177 2.16 29.32 38.51
CA ARG A 177 2.64 30.67 38.91
C ARG A 177 1.81 31.82 38.34
N LEU A 178 1.23 31.65 37.15
CA LEU A 178 0.44 32.68 36.46
C LEU A 178 -1.04 32.70 36.86
N VAL A 179 -1.65 31.54 37.17
CA VAL A 179 -3.11 31.41 37.37
C VAL A 179 -3.51 31.16 38.84
N GLY A 180 -2.53 31.01 39.75
CA GLY A 180 -2.79 30.70 41.17
C GLY A 180 -3.06 29.21 41.41
N PRO A 181 -3.13 28.75 42.68
CA PRO A 181 -3.17 27.33 43.02
C PRO A 181 -4.50 26.73 42.60
N GLN A 182 -4.47 25.80 41.65
CA GLN A 182 -5.61 24.96 41.29
C GLN A 182 -5.37 23.54 41.82
N GLU A 183 -6.43 22.86 42.28
CA GLU A 183 -6.38 21.49 42.81
C GLU A 183 -5.61 20.55 41.86
N PRO A 184 -4.81 19.61 42.40
CA PRO A 184 -4.01 18.71 41.57
C PRO A 184 -4.94 17.91 40.65
N PRO A 185 -4.64 17.82 39.34
CA PRO A 185 -5.44 17.00 38.44
C PRO A 185 -5.40 15.54 38.91
N ALA A 186 -6.56 14.88 38.90
CA ALA A 186 -6.75 13.49 39.33
C ALA A 186 -5.94 12.44 38.53
N HIS A 187 -5.20 12.86 37.50
CA HIS A 187 -4.31 12.00 36.73
C HIS A 187 -2.87 12.20 37.19
N SER A 188 -2.50 11.43 38.21
CA SER A 188 -1.11 11.05 38.48
C SER A 188 -0.44 10.66 37.17
N MET A 189 0.75 11.23 36.88
CA MET A 189 1.57 10.96 35.70
C MET A 189 1.36 9.51 35.23
N GLU A 190 0.57 9.33 34.16
CA GLU A 190 0.50 8.04 33.50
C GLU A 190 1.93 7.75 33.05
N PHE A 191 2.53 6.74 33.68
CA PHE A 191 3.68 6.05 33.11
C PHE A 191 3.32 5.82 31.65
N PHE A 192 4.11 6.37 30.72
CA PHE A 192 3.92 6.13 29.29
C PHE A 192 3.99 4.62 29.06
N THR A 193 2.83 3.97 29.07
CA THR A 193 2.68 2.57 28.67
C THR A 193 2.79 2.59 27.17
N PHE A 194 3.93 2.13 26.65
CA PHE A 194 4.11 1.87 25.23
C PHE A 194 3.12 0.77 24.84
N ASP A 195 1.90 1.15 24.46
CA ASP A 195 0.85 0.19 24.16
C ASP A 195 1.15 -0.41 22.78
N LEU A 196 1.69 -1.62 22.82
CA LEU A 196 1.93 -2.45 21.65
C LEU A 196 0.65 -2.75 20.87
N HIS A 197 -0.55 -2.39 21.34
CA HIS A 197 -1.81 -2.56 20.59
C HIS A 197 -2.33 -1.31 19.91
N GLU A 198 -1.64 -0.17 19.99
CA GLU A 198 -2.12 1.07 19.37
C GLU A 198 -2.29 0.89 17.85
N PRO A 199 -3.37 1.39 17.21
CA PRO A 199 -3.56 1.27 15.77
C PRO A 199 -2.48 2.06 14.99
N LEU A 200 -2.16 1.60 13.79
CA LEU A 200 -1.26 2.32 12.88
C LEU A 200 -2.00 3.53 12.30
N SER A 201 -1.27 4.61 12.01
CA SER A 201 -1.85 5.74 11.28
C SER A 201 -2.24 5.30 9.87
N LYS A 202 -3.53 5.40 9.55
CA LYS A 202 -4.10 5.03 8.26
C LYS A 202 -3.43 5.79 7.10
N GLU A 203 -3.27 7.11 7.26
CA GLU A 203 -2.66 7.98 6.24
C GLU A 203 -1.23 7.54 5.89
N ARG A 204 -0.46 7.14 6.90
CA ARG A 204 0.92 6.66 6.71
C ARG A 204 0.94 5.34 5.93
N VAL A 205 0.04 4.41 6.27
CA VAL A 205 -0.10 3.13 5.56
C VAL A 205 -0.49 3.36 4.11
N GLU A 206 -1.45 4.26 3.84
CA GLU A 206 -1.88 4.62 2.49
C GLU A 206 -0.72 5.25 1.69
N ALA A 207 0.00 6.22 2.26
CA ALA A 207 1.14 6.88 1.60
C ALA A 207 2.27 5.90 1.26
N PHE A 208 2.60 4.98 2.17
CA PHE A 208 3.61 3.95 1.91
C PHE A 208 3.15 2.98 0.80
N SER A 209 1.90 2.52 0.86
CA SER A 209 1.31 1.66 -0.19
C SER A 209 1.33 2.34 -1.56
N ASP A 210 0.87 3.59 -1.65
CA ASP A 210 0.83 4.36 -2.89
C ASP A 210 2.22 4.51 -3.51
N GLY A 211 3.25 4.75 -2.67
CA GLY A 211 4.64 4.80 -3.11
C GLY A 211 5.14 3.49 -3.70
N VAL A 212 4.82 2.34 -3.09
CA VAL A 212 5.18 1.01 -3.63
C VAL A 212 4.51 0.77 -4.99
N TYR A 213 3.20 1.03 -5.10
CA TYR A 213 2.47 0.87 -6.36
C TYR A 213 3.01 1.77 -7.48
N ALA A 214 3.31 3.03 -7.16
CA ALA A 214 3.89 3.97 -8.10
C ALA A 214 5.25 3.49 -8.61
N ILE A 215 6.13 3.01 -7.71
CA ILE A 215 7.46 2.53 -8.12
C ILE A 215 7.37 1.27 -8.95
N VAL A 216 6.52 0.32 -8.60
CA VAL A 216 6.26 -0.86 -9.44
C VAL A 216 5.83 -0.44 -10.85
N ALA A 217 4.88 0.49 -10.97
CA ALA A 217 4.46 0.99 -12.28
C ALA A 217 5.59 1.68 -13.06
N THR A 218 6.47 2.43 -12.37
CA THR A 218 7.64 3.05 -13.01
C THR A 218 8.67 2.02 -13.49
N LEU A 219 8.91 0.95 -12.73
CA LEU A 219 9.82 -0.12 -13.13
C LEU A 219 9.34 -0.83 -14.40
N LEU A 220 8.02 -1.03 -14.54
CA LEU A 220 7.42 -1.63 -15.74
C LEU A 220 7.66 -0.79 -17.01
N ILE A 221 7.53 0.53 -16.93
CA ILE A 221 7.76 1.39 -18.11
C ILE A 221 9.24 1.57 -18.41
N LEU A 222 10.11 1.59 -17.38
CA LEU A 222 11.56 1.67 -17.58
C LEU A 222 12.08 0.44 -18.34
N ASP A 223 11.59 -0.76 -18.04
CA ASP A 223 11.93 -1.99 -18.76
C ASP A 223 11.59 -1.89 -20.26
N ILE A 224 10.40 -1.37 -20.59
CA ILE A 224 10.02 -1.09 -22.00
C ILE A 224 10.93 -0.04 -22.64
N CYS A 225 11.26 1.03 -21.91
CA CYS A 225 12.09 2.11 -22.43
C CYS A 225 13.54 1.67 -22.69
N GLU A 226 14.03 0.68 -21.96
CA GLU A 226 15.38 0.13 -22.13
C GLU A 226 15.43 -0.89 -23.29
N ASP A 227 14.46 -1.81 -23.35
CA ASP A 227 14.52 -2.96 -24.28
C ASP A 227 13.86 -2.74 -25.65
N ASN A 228 12.90 -1.83 -25.77
CA ASN A 228 12.05 -1.70 -26.96
C ASN A 228 12.35 -0.45 -27.81
N VAL A 229 13.39 0.31 -27.48
CA VAL A 229 13.84 1.45 -28.27
C VAL A 229 14.92 0.97 -29.25
N PRO A 230 14.65 0.91 -30.57
CA PRO A 230 15.59 0.35 -31.53
C PRO A 230 16.79 1.28 -31.78
N ASP A 231 17.98 0.71 -31.93
CA ASP A 231 19.19 1.45 -32.32
C ASP A 231 19.03 2.01 -33.75
N PRO A 232 19.40 3.27 -34.03
CA PRO A 232 19.35 3.84 -35.38
C PRO A 232 20.06 3.00 -36.46
N ARG A 233 21.15 2.30 -36.10
CA ARG A 233 21.87 1.38 -37.00
C ARG A 233 21.02 0.17 -37.34
N ASP A 234 20.39 -0.43 -36.35
CA ASP A 234 19.49 -1.57 -36.53
C ASP A 234 18.28 -1.21 -37.40
N VAL A 235 17.69 -0.03 -37.21
CA VAL A 235 16.59 0.45 -38.08
C VAL A 235 17.06 0.58 -39.53
N LYS A 236 18.28 1.08 -39.75
CA LYS A 236 18.82 1.25 -41.09
C LYS A 236 19.19 -0.08 -41.76
N GLU A 237 19.84 -0.98 -41.03
CA GLU A 237 20.36 -2.25 -41.56
C GLU A 237 19.29 -3.32 -41.68
N LYS A 238 18.47 -3.53 -40.63
CA LYS A 238 17.48 -4.62 -40.57
C LYS A 238 16.13 -4.24 -41.15
N PHE A 239 15.76 -2.95 -41.10
CA PHE A 239 14.44 -2.46 -41.49
C PHE A 239 14.46 -1.45 -42.64
N HIS A 240 15.59 -1.33 -43.35
CA HIS A 240 15.78 -0.44 -44.50
C HIS A 240 15.43 1.04 -44.21
N GLY A 241 15.65 1.49 -42.97
CA GLY A 241 15.34 2.84 -42.52
C GLY A 241 13.87 3.07 -42.12
N SER A 242 13.02 2.04 -42.12
CA SER A 242 11.63 2.14 -41.69
C SER A 242 11.47 1.92 -40.19
N LEU A 243 11.29 3.02 -39.44
CA LEU A 243 11.01 2.96 -38.00
C LEU A 243 9.67 2.28 -37.69
N VAL A 244 8.67 2.43 -38.56
CA VAL A 244 7.35 1.80 -38.37
C VAL A 244 7.46 0.28 -38.40
N ALA A 245 8.27 -0.26 -39.32
CA ALA A 245 8.53 -1.69 -39.40
C ALA A 245 9.25 -2.19 -38.14
N ALA A 246 10.27 -1.46 -37.68
CA ALA A 246 11.00 -1.78 -36.45
C ALA A 246 10.06 -1.80 -35.22
N LEU A 247 9.22 -0.77 -35.06
CA LEU A 247 8.28 -0.68 -33.94
C LEU A 247 7.18 -1.74 -33.98
N SER A 248 6.76 -2.17 -35.17
CA SER A 248 5.70 -3.19 -35.30
C SER A 248 6.11 -4.56 -34.73
N VAL A 249 7.42 -4.87 -34.74
CA VAL A 249 7.97 -6.10 -34.15
C VAL A 249 7.79 -6.11 -32.63
N TYR A 250 7.86 -4.94 -31.98
CA TYR A 250 7.70 -4.80 -30.53
C TYR A 250 6.23 -4.66 -30.09
N GLY A 251 5.27 -4.70 -31.00
CA GLY A 251 3.83 -4.56 -30.72
C GLY A 251 3.32 -5.42 -29.55
N PRO A 252 3.64 -6.73 -29.49
CA PRO A 252 3.25 -7.59 -28.37
C PRO A 252 3.82 -7.17 -27.01
N HIS A 253 5.02 -6.59 -26.96
CA HIS A 253 5.62 -6.09 -25.72
C HIS A 253 4.84 -4.89 -25.17
N PHE A 254 4.40 -3.97 -26.03
CA PHE A 254 3.54 -2.87 -25.60
C PHE A 254 2.20 -3.38 -25.03
N LEU A 255 1.62 -4.41 -25.63
CA LEU A 255 0.39 -5.02 -25.11
C LEU A 255 0.61 -5.70 -23.75
N ALA A 256 1.73 -6.40 -23.57
CA ALA A 256 2.12 -6.99 -22.29
C ALA A 256 2.29 -5.91 -21.21
N TYR A 257 2.94 -4.79 -21.55
CA TYR A 257 3.05 -3.63 -20.66
C TYR A 257 1.67 -3.10 -20.21
N PHE A 258 0.73 -2.87 -21.14
CA PHE A 258 -0.61 -2.38 -20.78
C PHE A 258 -1.35 -3.36 -19.86
N GLY A 259 -1.21 -4.67 -20.09
CA GLY A 259 -1.78 -5.70 -19.21
C GLY A 259 -1.17 -5.68 -17.80
N SER A 260 0.15 -5.56 -17.70
CA SER A 260 0.83 -5.48 -16.40
C SER A 260 0.53 -4.18 -15.66
N PHE A 261 0.51 -3.04 -16.36
CA PHE A 261 0.11 -1.76 -15.79
C PHE A 261 -1.34 -1.80 -15.28
N ALA A 262 -2.26 -2.39 -16.06
CA ALA A 262 -3.64 -2.60 -15.63
C ALA A 262 -3.72 -3.48 -14.38
N THR A 263 -2.91 -4.55 -14.28
CA THR A 263 -2.86 -5.40 -13.10
C THR A 263 -2.42 -4.64 -11.84
N VAL A 264 -1.34 -3.87 -11.94
CA VAL A 264 -0.85 -3.03 -10.84
C VAL A 264 -1.91 -2.00 -10.43
N GLY A 265 -2.49 -1.30 -11.40
CA GLY A 265 -3.51 -0.27 -11.15
C GLY A 265 -4.80 -0.83 -10.55
N LEU A 266 -5.22 -2.03 -10.92
CA LEU A 266 -6.43 -2.65 -10.36
C LEU A 266 -6.19 -3.24 -8.96
N LEU A 267 -4.99 -3.76 -8.68
CA LEU A 267 -4.58 -4.13 -7.31
C LEU A 267 -4.53 -2.89 -6.41
N TRP A 268 -3.99 -1.78 -6.90
CA TRP A 268 -4.02 -0.49 -6.20
C TRP A 268 -5.47 -0.03 -5.98
N PHE A 269 -6.33 -0.11 -6.99
CA PHE A 269 -7.73 0.30 -6.89
C PHE A 269 -8.50 -0.54 -5.86
N ALA A 270 -8.22 -1.84 -5.78
CA ALA A 270 -8.79 -2.73 -4.76
C ALA A 270 -8.32 -2.34 -3.35
N HIS A 271 -7.02 -2.07 -3.18
CA HIS A 271 -6.43 -1.59 -1.94
C HIS A 271 -7.02 -0.23 -1.51
N HIS A 272 -7.03 0.76 -2.40
CA HIS A 272 -7.61 2.07 -2.14
C HIS A 272 -9.08 1.97 -1.74
N SER A 273 -9.87 1.16 -2.47
CA SER A 273 -11.28 0.91 -2.14
C SER A 273 -11.47 0.28 -0.75
N LEU A 274 -10.57 -0.63 -0.35
CA LEU A 274 -10.57 -1.26 0.96
C LEU A 274 -10.28 -0.23 2.05
N PHE A 275 -9.21 0.55 1.90
CA PHE A 275 -8.80 1.53 2.90
C PHE A 275 -9.77 2.70 3.03
N LEU A 276 -10.51 3.08 1.99
CA LEU A 276 -11.65 4.02 2.11
C LEU A 276 -12.71 3.55 3.13
N HIS A 277 -12.93 2.24 3.26
CA HIS A 277 -13.91 1.67 4.18
C HIS A 277 -13.33 1.28 5.55
N ILE A 278 -12.01 1.33 5.71
CA ILE A 278 -11.32 1.11 6.99
C ILE A 278 -11.36 2.38 7.82
N ARG A 279 -11.87 2.26 9.06
CA ARG A 279 -11.88 3.30 10.10
C ARG A 279 -10.60 3.31 10.93
N LYS A 280 -10.15 2.14 11.37
CA LYS A 280 -8.94 1.96 12.18
C LYS A 280 -8.10 0.83 11.60
N ALA A 281 -6.81 1.10 11.35
CA ALA A 281 -5.86 0.11 10.87
C ALA A 281 -5.22 -0.61 12.07
N THR A 282 -5.59 -1.86 12.29
CA THR A 282 -4.97 -2.69 13.34
C THR A 282 -3.58 -3.15 12.91
N GLN A 283 -2.79 -3.64 13.86
CA GLN A 283 -1.44 -4.13 13.56
C GLN A 283 -1.43 -5.38 12.69
N SER A 284 -2.40 -6.28 12.89
CA SER A 284 -2.57 -7.45 12.02
C SER A 284 -2.86 -7.04 10.58
N MET A 285 -3.72 -6.04 10.37
CA MET A 285 -3.96 -5.46 9.05
C MET A 285 -2.69 -4.81 8.48
N GLY A 286 -1.88 -4.15 9.31
CA GLY A 286 -0.58 -3.59 8.90
C GLY A 286 0.44 -4.64 8.46
N LEU A 287 0.53 -5.78 9.17
CA LEU A 287 1.38 -6.90 8.78
C LEU A 287 0.92 -7.52 7.46
N LEU A 288 -0.39 -7.76 7.30
CA LEU A 288 -0.96 -8.28 6.07
C LEU A 288 -0.76 -7.30 4.90
N ASN A 289 -0.89 -5.99 5.13
CA ASN A 289 -0.57 -4.96 4.15
C ASN A 289 0.90 -5.02 3.75
N THR A 290 1.81 -5.15 4.71
CA THR A 290 3.25 -5.28 4.45
C THR A 290 3.55 -6.49 3.57
N LEU A 291 2.95 -7.65 3.88
CA LEU A 291 3.10 -8.85 3.07
C LEU A 291 2.53 -8.66 1.65
N SER A 292 1.33 -8.08 1.52
CA SER A 292 0.75 -7.74 0.22
C SER A 292 1.70 -6.87 -0.61
N LEU A 293 2.23 -5.78 -0.03
CA LEU A 293 3.12 -4.86 -0.72
C LEU A 293 4.47 -5.51 -1.10
N ALA A 294 5.00 -6.41 -0.26
CA ALA A 294 6.21 -7.15 -0.60
C ALA A 294 6.02 -8.04 -1.86
N PHE A 295 4.84 -8.64 -2.03
CA PHE A 295 4.52 -9.38 -3.26
C PHE A 295 4.16 -8.47 -4.44
N VAL A 296 3.51 -7.32 -4.20
CA VAL A 296 3.29 -6.29 -5.23
C VAL A 296 4.62 -5.79 -5.78
N GLY A 297 5.62 -5.55 -4.93
CA GLY A 297 6.97 -5.18 -5.34
C GLY A 297 7.67 -6.22 -6.23
N GLY A 298 7.21 -7.48 -6.22
CA GLY A 298 7.67 -8.54 -7.12
C GLY A 298 6.98 -8.59 -8.48
N LEU A 299 5.97 -7.75 -8.75
CA LEU A 299 5.29 -7.72 -10.05
C LEU A 299 6.19 -7.37 -11.26
N PRO A 300 7.24 -6.52 -11.14
CA PRO A 300 8.18 -6.31 -12.24
C PRO A 300 8.87 -7.62 -12.67
N LEU A 301 9.18 -8.51 -11.73
CA LEU A 301 9.73 -9.83 -12.03
C LEU A 301 8.72 -10.69 -12.79
N ALA A 302 7.44 -10.70 -12.39
CA ALA A 302 6.38 -11.39 -13.12
C ALA A 302 6.24 -10.85 -14.56
N TYR A 303 6.34 -9.54 -14.73
CA TYR A 303 6.29 -8.90 -16.04
C TYR A 303 7.50 -9.25 -16.92
N GLN A 304 8.73 -9.18 -16.43
CA GLN A 304 9.92 -9.56 -17.20
C GLN A 304 9.88 -11.01 -17.64
N GLN A 305 9.43 -11.89 -16.76
CA GLN A 305 9.20 -13.30 -17.08
C GLN A 305 8.08 -13.45 -18.13
N THR A 306 7.12 -12.51 -18.14
CA THR A 306 6.05 -12.45 -19.16
C THR A 306 6.53 -11.88 -20.51
N SER A 307 7.42 -10.88 -20.51
CA SER A 307 7.98 -10.30 -21.73
C SER A 307 9.04 -11.21 -22.35
N ALA A 308 9.79 -11.95 -21.54
CA ALA A 308 10.75 -12.97 -21.97
C ALA A 308 10.08 -14.13 -22.72
N PHE A 309 8.80 -14.43 -22.46
CA PHE A 309 8.03 -15.40 -23.25
C PHE A 309 8.04 -15.11 -24.74
N VAL A 310 8.01 -13.83 -25.12
CA VAL A 310 8.01 -13.42 -26.53
C VAL A 310 9.34 -13.79 -27.20
N ARG A 311 10.42 -13.95 -26.43
CA ARG A 311 11.76 -14.30 -26.91
C ARG A 311 12.02 -15.82 -26.96
N GLN A 312 11.53 -16.62 -25.99
CA GLN A 312 11.85 -18.07 -25.89
C GLN A 312 10.64 -18.94 -25.44
N PRO A 313 10.00 -19.70 -26.35
CA PRO A 313 8.77 -20.48 -26.08
C PRO A 313 8.90 -21.78 -25.26
N HIS A 314 10.11 -22.21 -24.87
CA HIS A 314 10.30 -23.56 -24.31
C HIS A 314 10.01 -23.68 -22.79
N ASP A 315 9.89 -22.57 -22.04
CA ASP A 315 9.62 -22.56 -20.59
C ASP A 315 8.37 -21.75 -20.19
N GLU A 316 7.33 -21.79 -21.05
CA GLU A 316 6.13 -20.97 -20.91
C GLU A 316 5.32 -21.24 -19.61
N LEU A 317 5.24 -22.50 -19.18
CA LEU A 317 4.38 -22.86 -18.03
C LEU A 317 4.94 -22.36 -16.70
N GLU A 318 6.26 -22.44 -16.50
CA GLU A 318 6.89 -22.05 -15.23
C GLU A 318 6.76 -20.55 -14.97
N SER A 319 6.98 -19.71 -15.99
CA SER A 319 6.81 -18.27 -15.79
C SER A 319 5.34 -17.86 -15.63
N VAL A 320 4.38 -18.58 -16.24
CA VAL A 320 2.93 -18.34 -15.99
C VAL A 320 2.59 -18.69 -14.55
N ARG A 321 3.14 -19.81 -14.03
CA ARG A 321 2.98 -20.23 -12.64
C ARG A 321 3.54 -19.20 -11.67
N VAL A 322 4.76 -18.70 -11.92
CA VAL A 322 5.40 -17.66 -11.11
C VAL A 322 4.57 -16.37 -11.11
N SER A 323 4.14 -15.92 -12.29
CA SER A 323 3.31 -14.71 -12.43
C SER A 323 1.97 -14.83 -11.69
N CYS A 324 1.29 -15.97 -11.85
CA CYS A 324 0.04 -16.24 -11.14
C CYS A 324 0.26 -16.34 -9.62
N ALA A 325 1.34 -16.94 -9.16
CA ALA A 325 1.67 -17.05 -7.74
C ALA A 325 1.92 -15.68 -7.11
N ILE A 326 2.67 -14.79 -7.79
CA ILE A 326 2.92 -13.42 -7.33
C ILE A 326 1.61 -12.62 -7.24
N ILE A 327 0.78 -12.65 -8.29
CA ILE A 327 -0.52 -11.94 -8.31
C ILE A 327 -1.46 -12.50 -7.22
N PHE A 328 -1.49 -13.83 -7.05
CA PHE A 328 -2.27 -14.48 -6.00
C PHE A 328 -1.82 -14.02 -4.61
N LEU A 329 -0.51 -14.07 -4.31
CA LEU A 329 0.03 -13.67 -3.02
C LEU A 329 -0.18 -12.18 -2.75
N ALA A 330 0.03 -11.32 -3.75
CA ALA A 330 -0.23 -9.88 -3.64
C ALA A 330 -1.70 -9.59 -3.28
N SER A 331 -2.65 -10.31 -3.87
CA SER A 331 -4.09 -10.05 -3.71
C SER A 331 -4.73 -10.79 -2.53
N ILE A 332 -4.31 -12.02 -2.20
CA ILE A 332 -4.88 -12.79 -1.09
C ILE A 332 -4.62 -12.12 0.25
N PHE A 333 -3.48 -11.45 0.42
CA PHE A 333 -3.22 -10.68 1.65
C PHE A 333 -4.15 -9.47 1.77
N GLN A 334 -4.54 -8.81 0.68
CA GLN A 334 -5.57 -7.75 0.74
C GLN A 334 -6.93 -8.31 1.12
N PHE A 335 -7.29 -9.47 0.56
CA PHE A 335 -8.50 -10.18 0.97
C PHE A 335 -8.44 -10.57 2.47
N ALA A 336 -7.28 -10.99 2.96
CA ALA A 336 -7.07 -11.28 4.38
C ALA A 336 -7.17 -10.03 5.29
N ILE A 337 -6.75 -8.84 4.82
CA ILE A 337 -6.99 -7.57 5.54
C ILE A 337 -8.49 -7.35 5.71
N TRP A 338 -9.26 -7.56 4.64
CA TRP A 338 -10.71 -7.41 4.68
C TRP A 338 -11.39 -8.40 5.62
N THR A 339 -11.02 -9.69 5.57
CA THR A 339 -11.59 -10.67 6.51
C THR A 339 -11.20 -10.36 7.97
N THR A 340 -9.97 -9.92 8.21
CA THR A 340 -9.51 -9.49 9.54
C THR A 340 -10.30 -8.28 10.03
N ALA A 341 -10.60 -7.33 9.15
CA ALA A 341 -11.43 -6.17 9.48
C ALA A 341 -12.88 -6.61 9.81
N LEU A 342 -13.44 -7.58 9.08
CA LEU A 342 -14.79 -8.11 9.35
C LEU A 342 -14.91 -8.80 10.73
N LEU A 343 -13.83 -9.41 11.25
CA LEU A 343 -13.85 -10.03 12.59
C LEU A 343 -14.17 -9.01 13.71
N HIS A 344 -13.80 -7.75 13.52
CA HIS A 344 -14.03 -6.64 14.47
C HIS A 344 -14.76 -5.47 13.79
N GLU A 345 -15.80 -5.78 13.00
CA GLU A 345 -16.46 -4.83 12.09
C GLU A 345 -17.04 -3.57 12.77
N GLY A 346 -17.31 -3.63 14.08
CA GLY A 346 -17.78 -2.51 14.88
C GLY A 346 -16.77 -1.36 14.96
N GLU A 347 -15.49 -1.69 15.05
CA GLU A 347 -14.39 -0.73 15.28
C GLU A 347 -13.59 -0.42 14.02
N THR A 348 -13.35 -1.43 13.17
CA THR A 348 -12.42 -1.35 12.05
C THR A 348 -13.09 -0.90 10.74
N LEU A 349 -14.40 -1.14 10.57
CA LEU A 349 -15.11 -0.92 9.30
C LEU A 349 -16.23 0.12 9.40
N GLN A 350 -16.41 0.84 8.29
CA GLN A 350 -17.59 1.69 8.07
C GLN A 350 -18.88 0.85 7.97
N PRO A 351 -20.04 1.34 8.47
CA PRO A 351 -21.32 0.64 8.45
C PRO A 351 -21.77 0.13 7.08
N SER A 352 -21.39 0.81 6.00
CA SER A 352 -21.72 0.40 4.62
C SER A 352 -21.07 -0.92 4.19
N ALA A 353 -19.94 -1.28 4.81
CA ALA A 353 -19.08 -2.39 4.41
C ALA A 353 -19.22 -3.63 5.33
N ARG A 354 -19.92 -3.49 6.46
CA ARG A 354 -20.21 -4.56 7.43
C ARG A 354 -21.04 -5.69 6.86
N PHE A 355 -21.17 -6.81 7.57
CA PHE A 355 -22.08 -7.88 7.15
C PHE A 355 -23.50 -7.36 6.92
N GLY A 356 -24.09 -7.69 5.77
CA GLY A 356 -25.40 -7.18 5.34
C GLY A 356 -25.40 -5.71 4.88
N GLY A 357 -24.25 -5.04 4.88
CA GLY A 357 -24.08 -3.68 4.37
C GLY A 357 -24.23 -3.59 2.85
N ARG A 358 -24.60 -2.39 2.37
CA ARG A 358 -24.83 -2.13 0.93
C ARG A 358 -23.62 -2.43 0.06
N GLU A 359 -22.41 -2.16 0.57
CA GLU A 359 -21.16 -2.30 -0.17
C GLU A 359 -20.43 -3.62 0.12
N HIS A 360 -20.93 -4.44 1.06
CA HIS A 360 -20.27 -5.67 1.49
C HIS A 360 -20.01 -6.66 0.34
N ALA A 361 -21.07 -6.99 -0.43
CA ALA A 361 -20.97 -7.91 -1.55
C ALA A 361 -20.04 -7.37 -2.66
N PHE A 362 -20.04 -6.05 -2.90
CA PHE A 362 -19.17 -5.42 -3.88
C PHE A 362 -17.70 -5.45 -3.43
N MET A 363 -17.42 -5.18 -2.15
CA MET A 363 -16.07 -5.25 -1.58
C MET A 363 -15.52 -6.67 -1.59
N PHE A 364 -16.35 -7.66 -1.22
CA PHE A 364 -16.00 -9.07 -1.34
C PHE A 364 -15.63 -9.44 -2.77
N ALA A 365 -16.49 -9.12 -3.74
CA ALA A 365 -16.25 -9.46 -5.14
C ALA A 365 -15.00 -8.74 -5.68
N LYS A 366 -14.78 -7.47 -5.32
CA LYS A 366 -13.61 -6.70 -5.73
C LYS A 366 -12.30 -7.32 -5.26
N LEU A 367 -12.23 -7.71 -3.99
CA LEU A 367 -11.01 -8.27 -3.38
C LEU A 367 -10.81 -9.75 -3.72
N ALA A 368 -11.88 -10.49 -4.02
CA ALA A 368 -11.80 -11.90 -4.41
C ALA A 368 -11.50 -12.11 -5.90
N LEU A 369 -11.69 -11.09 -6.75
CA LEU A 369 -11.57 -11.24 -8.20
C LEU A 369 -10.17 -11.69 -8.63
N TYR A 370 -9.11 -10.99 -8.21
CA TYR A 370 -7.73 -11.37 -8.54
C TYR A 370 -7.32 -12.72 -7.94
N PRO A 371 -7.50 -13.00 -6.63
CA PRO A 371 -7.12 -14.29 -6.05
C PRO A 371 -7.78 -15.47 -6.77
N CYS A 372 -9.07 -15.36 -7.09
CA CYS A 372 -9.79 -16.41 -7.82
C CYS A 372 -9.28 -16.54 -9.25
N ALA A 373 -9.10 -15.43 -9.97
CA ALA A 373 -8.63 -15.43 -11.35
C ALA A 373 -7.22 -16.02 -11.48
N SER A 374 -6.27 -15.59 -10.65
CA SER A 374 -4.90 -16.10 -10.64
C SER A 374 -4.83 -17.56 -10.20
N LEU A 375 -5.66 -17.98 -9.23
CA LEU A 375 -5.71 -19.37 -8.78
C LEU A 375 -6.28 -20.28 -9.87
N LEU A 376 -7.32 -19.84 -10.59
CA LEU A 376 -7.88 -20.57 -11.74
C LEU A 376 -6.88 -20.67 -12.89
N ALA A 377 -6.17 -19.58 -13.20
CA ALA A 377 -5.10 -19.59 -14.19
C ALA A 377 -3.97 -20.56 -13.78
N PHE A 378 -3.54 -20.52 -12.52
CA PHE A 378 -2.54 -21.45 -11.99
C PHE A 378 -3.02 -22.90 -12.08
N ALA A 379 -4.25 -23.20 -11.63
CA ALA A 379 -4.83 -24.54 -11.71
C ALA A 379 -4.91 -25.03 -13.17
N SER A 380 -5.23 -24.13 -14.12
CA SER A 380 -5.24 -24.47 -15.54
C SER A 380 -3.87 -24.89 -16.07
N THR A 381 -2.77 -24.41 -15.50
CA THR A 381 -1.40 -24.87 -15.86
C THR A 381 -1.12 -26.30 -15.38
N CYS A 382 -1.85 -26.79 -14.36
CA CYS A 382 -1.72 -28.15 -13.84
C CYS A 382 -2.58 -29.14 -14.63
N PHE A 383 -3.78 -28.72 -15.05
CA PHE A 383 -4.76 -29.61 -15.68
C PHE A 383 -4.84 -29.47 -17.21
N LEU A 384 -4.65 -28.27 -17.77
CA LEU A 384 -4.80 -27.93 -19.18
C LEU A 384 -3.51 -27.29 -19.73
N SER A 385 -2.39 -28.03 -19.67
CA SER A 385 -1.06 -27.53 -20.08
C SER A 385 -1.07 -26.82 -21.45
N ARG A 386 -1.81 -27.35 -22.43
CA ARG A 386 -1.92 -26.82 -23.80
C ARG A 386 -2.60 -25.45 -23.91
N PHE A 387 -3.53 -25.11 -23.02
CA PHE A 387 -4.31 -23.86 -23.11
C PHE A 387 -3.96 -22.85 -22.02
N SER A 388 -3.02 -23.20 -21.13
CA SER A 388 -2.67 -22.42 -19.94
C SER A 388 -2.24 -20.98 -20.26
N THR A 389 -1.43 -20.77 -21.30
CA THR A 389 -0.98 -19.44 -21.76
C THR A 389 -2.14 -18.60 -22.30
N ALA A 390 -3.01 -19.19 -23.13
CA ALA A 390 -4.20 -18.52 -23.63
C ALA A 390 -5.15 -18.13 -22.49
N ILE A 391 -5.31 -18.99 -21.48
CA ILE A 391 -6.12 -18.69 -20.28
C ILE A 391 -5.50 -17.54 -19.48
N PHE A 392 -4.18 -17.50 -19.34
CA PHE A 392 -3.49 -16.40 -18.66
C PHE A 392 -3.67 -15.06 -19.39
N HIS A 393 -3.48 -15.01 -20.72
CA HIS A 393 -3.73 -13.79 -21.49
C HIS A 393 -5.19 -13.38 -21.47
N LEU A 394 -6.12 -14.33 -21.55
CA LEU A 394 -7.55 -14.06 -21.43
C LEU A 394 -7.88 -13.48 -20.04
N MET A 395 -7.28 -14.01 -18.98
CA MET A 395 -7.43 -13.49 -17.62
C MET A 395 -6.95 -12.03 -17.53
N GLN A 396 -5.76 -11.72 -18.07
CA GLN A 396 -5.20 -10.37 -18.08
C GLN A 396 -6.12 -9.35 -18.77
N ILE A 397 -6.82 -9.76 -19.81
CA ILE A 397 -7.78 -8.92 -20.54
C ILE A 397 -9.14 -8.87 -19.81
N ALA A 398 -9.66 -10.01 -19.37
CA ALA A 398 -11.00 -10.13 -18.82
C ALA A 398 -11.17 -9.48 -17.44
N VAL A 399 -10.15 -9.55 -16.57
CA VAL A 399 -10.23 -9.01 -15.21
C VAL A 399 -10.48 -7.48 -15.21
N PRO A 400 -9.78 -6.65 -16.00
CA PRO A 400 -10.12 -5.23 -16.14
C PRO A 400 -11.59 -4.97 -16.52
N PHE A 401 -12.13 -5.70 -17.49
CA PHE A 401 -13.54 -5.57 -17.87
C PHE A 401 -14.47 -6.01 -16.74
N ALA A 402 -14.13 -7.07 -16.01
CA ALA A 402 -14.88 -7.52 -14.85
C ALA A 402 -14.88 -6.48 -13.71
N PHE A 403 -13.77 -5.75 -13.50
CA PHE A 403 -13.72 -4.63 -12.55
C PHE A 403 -14.64 -3.47 -12.96
N LEU A 404 -14.65 -3.10 -14.25
CA LEU A 404 -15.53 -2.04 -14.78
C LEU A 404 -17.01 -2.41 -14.63
N LEU A 405 -17.35 -3.66 -14.91
CA LEU A 405 -18.72 -4.18 -14.87
C LEU A 405 -19.10 -4.77 -13.50
N LEU A 406 -18.23 -4.64 -12.49
CA LEU A 406 -18.36 -5.36 -11.21
C LEU A 406 -19.72 -5.14 -10.54
N ARG A 407 -20.22 -3.90 -10.57
CA ARG A 407 -21.52 -3.56 -9.97
C ARG A 407 -22.68 -4.27 -10.66
N LEU A 408 -22.65 -4.34 -11.99
CA LEU A 408 -23.69 -5.02 -12.77
C LEU A 408 -23.63 -6.53 -12.54
N LEU A 409 -22.43 -7.11 -12.61
CA LEU A 409 -22.19 -8.55 -12.44
C LEU A 409 -22.64 -9.03 -11.05
N VAL A 410 -22.28 -8.30 -9.98
CA VAL A 410 -22.67 -8.66 -8.61
C VAL A 410 -24.18 -8.56 -8.41
N ARG A 411 -24.84 -7.52 -8.93
CA ARG A 411 -26.31 -7.39 -8.82
C ARG A 411 -27.04 -8.50 -9.56
N LEU A 412 -26.60 -8.81 -10.77
CA LEU A 412 -27.16 -9.91 -11.57
C LEU A 412 -26.94 -11.25 -10.87
N GLY A 413 -25.74 -11.50 -10.36
CA GLY A 413 -25.41 -12.73 -9.62
C GLY A 413 -26.24 -12.91 -8.34
N LEU A 414 -26.40 -11.84 -7.56
CA LEU A 414 -27.28 -11.84 -6.38
C LEU A 414 -28.74 -12.10 -6.75
N ALA A 415 -29.26 -11.44 -7.80
CA ALA A 415 -30.63 -11.65 -8.26
C ALA A 415 -30.85 -13.09 -8.74
N LEU A 416 -29.89 -13.66 -9.46
CA LEU A 416 -29.93 -15.05 -9.92
C LEU A 416 -29.92 -16.04 -8.74
N LEU A 417 -29.06 -15.81 -7.74
CA LEU A 417 -29.01 -16.63 -6.52
C LEU A 417 -30.33 -16.55 -5.73
N CYS A 418 -30.90 -15.35 -5.58
CA CYS A 418 -32.20 -15.18 -4.95
C CYS A 418 -33.32 -15.89 -5.72
N ALA A 419 -33.32 -15.80 -7.06
CA ALA A 419 -34.29 -16.50 -7.89
C ALA A 419 -34.16 -18.03 -7.77
N MET A 420 -32.93 -18.57 -7.78
CA MET A 420 -32.70 -20.00 -7.58
C MET A 420 -33.10 -20.47 -6.18
N ARG A 421 -32.83 -19.66 -5.14
CA ARG A 421 -33.22 -19.99 -3.76
C ARG A 421 -34.73 -19.95 -3.56
N GLY A 422 -35.41 -19.01 -4.21
CA GLY A 422 -36.89 -18.94 -4.26
C GLY A 422 -37.51 -20.12 -5.03
N LEU A 423 -36.86 -20.59 -6.10
CA LEU A 423 -37.26 -21.82 -6.81
C LEU A 423 -36.99 -23.10 -5.99
N ALA A 424 -36.00 -23.08 -5.10
CA ALA A 424 -35.66 -24.19 -4.20
C ALA A 424 -36.51 -24.23 -2.91
N GLN A 425 -37.32 -23.20 -2.64
CA GLN A 425 -38.33 -23.19 -1.58
C GLN A 425 -39.77 -23.28 -2.14
N PRO A 426 -40.19 -24.38 -2.80
CA PRO A 426 -41.61 -24.63 -3.00
C PRO A 426 -42.17 -25.39 -1.78
N ALA A 427 -43.20 -24.81 -1.16
CA ALA A 427 -44.21 -25.49 -0.33
C ALA A 427 -43.76 -26.20 0.97
N THR A 428 -43.18 -25.46 1.93
CA THR A 428 -43.21 -25.89 3.35
C THR A 428 -43.77 -24.84 4.31
N GLN A 429 -43.78 -23.56 3.93
CA GLN A 429 -44.43 -22.50 4.73
C GLN A 429 -45.94 -22.35 4.52
N ALA A 430 -46.53 -23.00 3.51
CA ALA A 430 -47.96 -22.91 3.26
C ALA A 430 -48.81 -23.88 4.12
N GLU A 431 -48.21 -24.90 4.75
CA GLU A 431 -48.92 -25.87 5.61
C GLU A 431 -48.81 -25.55 7.12
N GLU A 432 -47.77 -24.83 7.57
CA GLU A 432 -47.63 -24.45 8.99
C GLU A 432 -48.58 -23.31 9.41
N ASP A 433 -48.89 -22.37 8.51
CA ASP A 433 -49.83 -21.26 8.80
C ASP A 433 -51.31 -21.70 8.76
N ALA A 434 -51.62 -22.89 8.24
CA ALA A 434 -52.99 -23.42 8.18
C ALA A 434 -53.43 -24.16 9.46
N HIS A 435 -52.50 -24.52 10.34
CA HIS A 435 -52.75 -25.35 11.52
C HIS A 435 -52.56 -24.66 12.88
N ALA A 436 -52.32 -23.35 12.92
CA ALA A 436 -52.35 -22.60 14.17
C ALA A 436 -53.79 -22.52 14.74
N PRO A 437 -54.09 -23.07 15.93
CA PRO A 437 -55.42 -22.96 16.52
C PRO A 437 -55.66 -21.51 16.95
N LEU A 438 -56.73 -20.91 16.44
CA LEU A 438 -57.27 -19.63 16.89
C LEU A 438 -57.65 -19.73 18.37
N LEU A 439 -56.83 -19.16 19.26
CA LEU A 439 -57.21 -18.90 20.65
C LEU A 439 -58.26 -17.77 20.69
N PRO A 440 -59.37 -17.92 21.43
CA PRO A 440 -60.41 -16.91 21.49
C PRO A 440 -59.96 -15.68 22.31
N ALA A 441 -60.33 -14.49 21.82
CA ALA A 441 -60.10 -13.21 22.48
C ALA A 441 -60.83 -13.14 23.83
N ALA A 442 -60.12 -12.73 24.88
CA ALA A 442 -60.72 -12.38 26.16
C ALA A 442 -61.26 -10.94 26.11
N CYS A 443 -62.47 -10.78 26.66
CA CYS A 443 -63.27 -9.56 26.77
C CYS A 443 -62.58 -8.41 27.50
#